data_AF-A0A4U6QIP4-F1
#
_entry.id   AF-A0A4U6QIP4-F1
#
_cell.length_a   1.000
_cell.length_b   1.000
_cell.length_c   1.000
_cell.angle_alpha   90.00
_cell.angle_beta   90.00
_cell.angle_gamma   90.00
#
_symmetry.space_group_name_H-M   'P 1'
#
loop_
_entity.id
_entity.type
_entity.pdbx_description
1 polymer ?
#
loop_
_entity_poly.entity_id
_entity_poly.type
_entity_poly.pdbx_seq_one_letter_code
_entity_poly.pdbx_strand_id
1 'polypeptide(L)'
;MTAATAQPVDGRRPRHPRRALRATAPLATLAAAALLLSACGSGNPAAPASTVTTDAQASTPASGAGLDADGCITDYQPGTDYYPVKSTLEHAKNFTIEYHDSYQVLTVQQPTQGGSPVSYVLVHCGAPTPELSGALTGATVVTTPLKSIYSASTSHLPNFPILGILPSLTGVGSKSLISEQDVAARAAEPDVTEFAAAGTIDAETVIAGKPDAIVTAGYDDPAYPTIAAAGIPVLADAEWLENDPLGRAEWVKYFAALTGTEEQAQQFFTTLTSDYEKIAASVPAGTTPVSAVPGQPYQGTWYVPGGGSYFNRLLKDAAGTTAWADDPSTGSISTDVETVLAKAGTDPVWLASTTWTTAAEAVADEPRVADFTAYQQGNVWNAAKDVTATGGNNFYELGVARPDLVLGDLVAILHPELAPNHDFAFYLKLS
;
A
#
# COMPACT_ATOMS: atom_id res chain seq x y z
N MET A 1 -17.21 2.04 -8.45
CA MET A 1 -17.01 1.18 -7.25
C MET A 1 -17.29 -0.28 -7.59
N THR A 2 -16.32 -0.96 -8.18
CA THR A 2 -16.31 -2.44 -8.24
C THR A 2 -15.65 -2.91 -6.95
N ALA A 3 -16.47 -3.12 -5.92
CA ALA A 3 -16.04 -3.84 -4.73
C ALA A 3 -15.56 -5.23 -5.17
N ALA A 4 -14.34 -5.59 -4.79
CA ALA A 4 -13.80 -6.92 -4.98
C ALA A 4 -14.77 -7.95 -4.39
N THR A 5 -15.39 -8.73 -5.28
CA THR A 5 -16.27 -9.84 -4.93
C THR A 5 -15.48 -10.93 -4.23
N ALA A 6 -15.60 -11.01 -2.90
CA ALA A 6 -15.14 -12.16 -2.13
C ALA A 6 -16.10 -13.34 -2.36
N GLN A 7 -15.62 -14.41 -2.99
CA GLN A 7 -16.35 -15.67 -3.08
C GLN A 7 -16.17 -16.51 -1.79
N PRO A 8 -17.21 -17.20 -1.31
CA PRO A 8 -17.14 -18.00 -0.08
C PRO A 8 -16.48 -19.37 -0.31
N VAL A 9 -15.49 -19.72 0.53
CA VAL A 9 -14.83 -21.05 0.53
C VAL A 9 -15.55 -21.99 1.51
N ASP A 10 -15.97 -23.14 0.98
CA ASP A 10 -16.70 -24.21 1.65
C ASP A 10 -15.87 -24.90 2.75
N GLY A 11 -16.47 -25.07 3.93
CA GLY A 11 -15.82 -25.50 5.15
C GLY A 11 -15.86 -27.02 5.36
N ARG A 12 -14.70 -27.68 5.28
CA ARG A 12 -14.49 -29.00 5.90
C ARG A 12 -13.17 -29.03 6.69
N ARG A 13 -13.26 -29.03 8.03
CA ARG A 13 -12.14 -29.27 8.95
C ARG A 13 -11.95 -30.76 9.23
N PRO A 14 -10.70 -31.27 9.33
CA PRO A 14 -10.39 -32.43 10.13
C PRO A 14 -9.83 -32.03 11.52
N ARG A 15 -10.25 -32.78 12.54
CA ARG A 15 -9.83 -32.67 13.95
C ARG A 15 -8.50 -33.40 14.17
N HIS A 16 -7.61 -32.85 15.02
CA HIS A 16 -6.66 -33.63 15.83
C HIS A 16 -6.20 -32.86 17.10
N PRO A 17 -5.64 -33.55 18.12
CA PRO A 17 -5.95 -33.28 19.53
C PRO A 17 -4.89 -32.53 20.34
N ARG A 18 -5.36 -32.04 21.49
CA ARG A 18 -4.68 -31.30 22.56
C ARG A 18 -3.45 -32.01 23.14
N ARG A 19 -2.42 -31.24 23.48
CA ARG A 19 -1.56 -31.47 24.66
C ARG A 19 -1.29 -30.16 25.39
N ALA A 20 -1.54 -30.20 26.71
CA ALA A 20 -1.21 -29.17 27.68
C ALA A 20 0.24 -29.34 28.16
N LEU A 21 0.90 -28.26 28.55
CA LEU A 21 1.88 -28.29 29.64
C LEU A 21 1.98 -26.92 30.33
N ARG A 22 2.31 -26.98 31.62
CA ARG A 22 2.11 -25.97 32.66
C ARG A 22 3.26 -24.95 32.78
N ALA A 23 2.87 -23.79 33.30
CA ALA A 23 3.56 -22.79 34.13
C ALA A 23 4.98 -23.06 34.63
N THR A 24 5.78 -21.99 34.70
CA THR A 24 6.33 -21.39 35.95
C THR A 24 7.08 -20.07 35.65
N ALA A 25 6.79 -19.01 36.41
CA ALA A 25 7.67 -17.85 36.64
C ALA A 25 8.60 -18.13 37.84
N PRO A 26 9.67 -17.35 38.08
CA PRO A 26 9.51 -16.24 39.04
C PRO A 26 10.32 -14.95 38.78
N LEU A 27 10.00 -13.99 39.66
CA LEU A 27 10.37 -12.59 39.90
C LEU A 27 11.86 -12.15 40.06
N ALA A 28 12.01 -10.82 39.85
CA ALA A 28 12.84 -9.80 40.55
C ALA A 28 14.35 -9.74 40.19
N THR A 29 15.03 -8.58 40.08
CA THR A 29 15.03 -7.35 40.90
C THR A 29 15.62 -6.11 40.18
N LEU A 30 15.17 -4.93 40.63
CA LEU A 30 15.70 -3.55 40.60
C LEU A 30 17.15 -3.27 40.16
N ALA A 31 17.37 -2.14 39.46
CA ALA A 31 17.99 -0.92 40.05
C ALA A 31 18.06 0.24 39.05
N ALA A 32 17.63 1.42 39.52
CA ALA A 32 17.67 2.70 38.83
C ALA A 32 19.05 3.38 38.95
N ALA A 33 19.43 4.15 37.92
CA ALA A 33 20.45 5.19 38.05
C ALA A 33 20.15 6.32 37.04
N ALA A 34 19.64 7.44 37.54
CA ALA A 34 19.57 8.71 36.86
C ALA A 34 20.16 9.77 37.80
N LEU A 35 21.12 10.56 37.30
CA LEU A 35 21.44 11.91 37.78
C LEU A 35 22.46 12.55 36.82
N LEU A 36 21.97 13.46 35.98
CA LEU A 36 22.73 14.54 35.37
C LEU A 36 22.05 15.84 35.81
N LEU A 37 22.85 16.76 36.35
CA LEU A 37 22.46 18.14 36.67
C LEU A 37 23.43 19.09 35.96
N SER A 38 22.94 20.32 35.75
CA SER A 38 23.64 21.57 35.37
C SER A 38 23.70 21.82 33.85
N ALA A 39 23.37 22.99 33.28
CA ALA A 39 22.95 24.28 33.84
C ALA A 39 22.37 25.17 32.71
N CYS A 40 21.62 26.20 33.13
CA CYS A 40 20.98 27.24 32.33
C CYS A 40 21.94 28.10 31.49
N GLY A 41 21.43 28.71 30.41
CA GLY A 41 22.09 29.81 29.71
C GLY A 41 21.29 30.39 28.55
N SER A 42 20.51 31.42 28.84
CA SER A 42 19.71 32.27 27.95
C SER A 42 20.48 32.95 26.81
N GLY A 43 19.82 33.13 25.65
CA GLY A 43 20.23 34.12 24.65
C GLY A 43 19.47 34.00 23.33
N ASN A 44 18.45 34.85 23.15
CA ASN A 44 17.87 35.15 21.83
C ASN A 44 18.54 36.41 21.28
N PRO A 45 18.86 36.48 19.98
CA PRO A 45 18.46 37.67 19.24
C PRO A 45 17.90 37.36 17.84
N ALA A 46 17.03 38.26 17.40
CA ALA A 46 16.33 38.22 16.12
C ALA A 46 17.22 38.56 14.91
N ALA A 47 16.97 37.83 13.81
CA ALA A 47 16.96 38.18 12.37
C ALA A 47 18.17 38.93 11.74
N PRO A 48 18.56 38.59 10.48
CA PRO A 48 17.76 39.00 9.32
C PRO A 48 17.63 37.97 8.19
N ALA A 49 16.67 38.25 7.31
CA ALA A 49 16.42 37.56 6.05
C ALA A 49 17.63 37.65 5.11
N SER A 50 17.99 36.52 4.50
CA SER A 50 18.92 36.43 3.38
C SER A 50 18.26 35.64 2.27
N THR A 51 18.01 36.33 1.16
CA THR A 51 17.70 35.80 -0.16
C THR A 51 18.75 34.78 -0.58
N VAL A 52 18.36 33.51 -0.75
CA VAL A 52 19.19 32.51 -1.39
C VAL A 52 18.87 32.51 -2.88
N THR A 53 19.84 33.02 -3.63
CA THR A 53 19.94 32.92 -5.07
C THR A 53 20.00 31.45 -5.49
N THR A 54 19.19 31.09 -6.46
CA THR A 54 19.23 29.83 -7.21
C THR A 54 20.56 29.72 -7.96
N ASP A 55 21.39 28.76 -7.58
CA ASP A 55 22.36 28.09 -8.45
C ASP A 55 22.64 26.70 -7.87
N ALA A 56 21.67 25.80 -8.02
CA ALA A 56 21.91 24.38 -7.84
C ALA A 56 22.54 23.86 -9.13
N GLN A 57 23.88 23.87 -9.17
CA GLN A 57 24.63 23.06 -10.13
C GLN A 57 24.25 21.59 -9.89
N ALA A 58 23.57 21.01 -10.87
CA ALA A 58 23.34 19.58 -10.96
C ALA A 58 24.69 18.87 -10.88
N SER A 59 24.91 18.18 -9.77
CA SER A 59 26.05 17.29 -9.61
C SER A 59 25.69 15.99 -10.32
N THR A 60 26.25 15.78 -11.51
CA THR A 60 26.09 14.54 -12.27
C THR A 60 26.70 13.38 -11.47
N PRO A 61 25.96 12.29 -11.18
CA PRO A 61 26.57 11.09 -10.62
C PRO A 61 27.51 10.45 -11.65
N ALA A 62 28.51 9.75 -11.14
CA ALA A 62 29.73 9.33 -11.83
C ALA A 62 29.52 8.56 -13.15
N SER A 63 30.28 8.95 -14.16
CA SER A 63 30.45 8.30 -15.46
C SER A 63 31.26 6.98 -15.41
N GLY A 64 30.95 6.09 -14.46
CA GLY A 64 31.76 4.90 -14.16
C GLY A 64 31.21 3.54 -14.63
N ALA A 65 29.94 3.45 -15.04
CA ALA A 65 29.25 2.16 -15.26
C ALA A 65 28.98 1.81 -16.73
N GLY A 66 29.48 2.59 -17.69
CA GLY A 66 29.25 2.31 -19.12
C GLY A 66 27.76 2.38 -19.51
N LEU A 67 26.94 3.19 -18.84
CA LEU A 67 25.53 3.39 -19.16
C LEU A 67 25.33 4.59 -20.11
N ASP A 68 24.33 4.51 -20.99
CA ASP A 68 23.87 5.65 -21.81
C ASP A 68 22.84 6.53 -21.09
N ALA A 69 22.29 7.51 -21.81
CA ALA A 69 21.32 8.46 -21.28
C ALA A 69 19.96 7.82 -20.93
N ASP A 70 19.64 6.66 -21.51
CA ASP A 70 18.41 5.91 -21.23
C ASP A 70 18.59 4.92 -20.07
N GLY A 71 19.83 4.83 -19.57
CA GLY A 71 20.25 3.94 -18.50
C GLY A 71 20.66 2.57 -19.00
N CYS A 72 21.00 2.38 -20.28
CA CYS A 72 21.37 1.09 -20.84
C CYS A 72 22.87 0.87 -20.90
N ILE A 73 23.28 -0.39 -20.68
CA ILE A 73 24.69 -0.80 -20.73
C ILE A 73 25.19 -0.74 -22.18
N THR A 74 26.17 0.12 -22.43
CA THR A 74 26.78 0.30 -23.76
C THR A 74 28.06 -0.52 -23.96
N ASP A 75 28.72 -0.90 -22.87
CA ASP A 75 29.92 -1.73 -22.85
C ASP A 75 29.79 -2.79 -21.76
N TYR A 76 29.14 -3.91 -22.11
CA TYR A 76 28.90 -5.00 -21.17
C TYR A 76 30.20 -5.75 -20.82
N GLN A 77 30.50 -5.81 -19.54
CA GLN A 77 31.68 -6.46 -18.98
C GLN A 77 31.23 -7.59 -18.03
N PRO A 78 31.45 -8.87 -18.38
CA PRO A 78 31.07 -9.99 -17.53
C PRO A 78 31.68 -9.89 -16.12
N GLY A 79 30.88 -10.16 -15.08
CA GLY A 79 31.31 -10.07 -13.68
C GLY A 79 31.23 -8.67 -13.07
N THR A 80 30.72 -7.68 -13.81
CA THR A 80 30.50 -6.31 -13.31
C THR A 80 29.12 -6.20 -12.68
N ASP A 81 29.06 -5.70 -11.45
CA ASP A 81 27.80 -5.37 -10.79
C ASP A 81 27.25 -4.04 -11.32
N TYR A 82 26.17 -4.10 -12.09
CA TYR A 82 25.46 -2.96 -12.66
C TYR A 82 24.38 -2.41 -11.73
N TYR A 83 24.23 -2.95 -10.51
CA TYR A 83 23.30 -2.45 -9.50
C TYR A 83 24.04 -1.89 -8.28
N PRO A 84 24.57 -0.65 -8.36
CA PRO A 84 25.30 -0.03 -7.26
C PRO A 84 24.41 0.23 -6.03
N VAL A 85 23.10 0.36 -6.25
CA VAL A 85 22.08 0.46 -5.21
C VAL A 85 21.17 -0.77 -5.33
N LYS A 86 20.93 -1.43 -4.20
CA LYS A 86 20.10 -2.64 -4.13
C LYS A 86 19.03 -2.47 -3.09
N SER A 87 17.79 -2.76 -3.46
CA SER A 87 16.68 -2.82 -2.52
C SER A 87 16.86 -3.99 -1.55
N THR A 88 16.72 -3.72 -0.26
CA THR A 88 16.53 -4.73 0.78
C THR A 88 15.09 -4.63 1.28
N LEU A 89 14.41 -5.76 1.45
CA LEU A 89 13.03 -5.78 1.97
C LEU A 89 13.06 -6.00 3.49
N GLU A 90 12.30 -5.17 4.21
CA GLU A 90 12.25 -5.17 5.68
C GLU A 90 10.89 -5.64 6.21
N HIS A 91 9.81 -5.35 5.47
CA HIS A 91 8.44 -5.58 5.88
C HIS A 91 7.65 -6.48 4.91
N ALA A 92 7.82 -6.29 3.61
CA ALA A 92 7.15 -7.08 2.58
C ALA A 92 7.59 -8.55 2.65
N LYS A 93 6.63 -9.44 2.45
CA LYS A 93 6.82 -10.90 2.53
C LYS A 93 6.36 -11.64 1.29
N ASN A 94 5.52 -11.01 0.47
CA ASN A 94 4.92 -11.62 -0.68
C ASN A 94 5.73 -11.42 -1.98
N PHE A 95 6.87 -10.73 -1.92
CA PHE A 95 7.85 -10.74 -3.00
C PHE A 95 9.29 -10.71 -2.48
N THR A 96 10.24 -11.06 -3.33
CA THR A 96 11.68 -10.95 -3.10
C THR A 96 12.38 -10.44 -4.36
N ILE A 97 13.50 -9.74 -4.20
CA ILE A 97 14.37 -9.33 -5.30
C ILE A 97 15.77 -9.87 -5.03
N GLU A 98 16.27 -10.71 -5.91
CA GLU A 98 17.66 -11.17 -5.90
C GLU A 98 18.43 -10.41 -6.98
N TYR A 99 19.54 -9.79 -6.61
CA TYR A 99 20.38 -9.02 -7.54
C TYR A 99 21.54 -9.88 -8.01
N HIS A 100 21.73 -9.91 -9.33
CA HIS A 100 22.91 -10.42 -9.99
C HIS A 100 23.61 -9.28 -10.74
N ASP A 101 24.78 -9.58 -11.28
CA ASP A 101 25.65 -8.62 -11.97
C ASP A 101 24.89 -7.72 -12.96
N SER A 102 24.05 -8.30 -13.84
CA SER A 102 23.36 -7.57 -14.91
C SER A 102 21.86 -7.85 -15.04
N TYR A 103 21.30 -8.58 -14.07
CA TYR A 103 19.86 -8.85 -14.01
C TYR A 103 19.40 -9.02 -12.56
N GLN A 104 18.09 -8.90 -12.34
CA GLN A 104 17.45 -9.24 -11.07
C GLN A 104 16.52 -10.44 -11.27
N VAL A 105 16.33 -11.24 -10.23
CA VAL A 105 15.23 -12.21 -10.14
C VAL A 105 14.21 -11.66 -9.15
N LEU A 106 13.07 -11.25 -9.69
CA LEU A 106 11.92 -10.80 -8.91
C LEU A 106 10.97 -11.99 -8.74
N THR A 107 10.72 -12.42 -7.51
CA THR A 107 9.80 -13.53 -7.22
C THR A 107 8.62 -13.04 -6.42
N VAL A 108 7.40 -13.31 -6.88
CA VAL A 108 6.15 -13.04 -6.16
C VAL A 108 5.64 -14.36 -5.60
N GLN A 109 5.53 -14.46 -4.28
CA GLN A 109 5.24 -15.73 -3.59
C GLN A 109 3.80 -16.17 -3.78
N GLN A 110 2.87 -15.22 -3.76
CA GLN A 110 1.46 -15.41 -4.10
C GLN A 110 1.06 -14.33 -5.11
N PRO A 111 1.13 -14.62 -6.42
CA PRO A 111 0.72 -13.67 -7.46
C PRO A 111 -0.78 -13.38 -7.45
N THR A 112 -1.55 -14.30 -6.87
CA THR A 112 -2.96 -14.18 -6.48
C THR A 112 -3.14 -14.93 -5.16
N GLN A 113 -4.25 -14.73 -4.46
CA GLN A 113 -4.49 -15.40 -3.17
C GLN A 113 -4.39 -16.94 -3.29
N GLY A 114 -3.42 -17.54 -2.60
CA GLY A 114 -3.18 -18.99 -2.68
C GLY A 114 -2.50 -19.47 -3.97
N GLY A 115 -2.14 -18.56 -4.88
CA GLY A 115 -1.36 -18.84 -6.08
C GLY A 115 0.04 -19.36 -5.75
N SER A 116 0.61 -20.16 -6.65
CA SER A 116 2.00 -20.63 -6.50
C SER A 116 3.00 -19.53 -6.86
N PRO A 117 4.21 -19.53 -6.27
CA PRO A 117 5.21 -18.52 -6.58
C PRO A 117 5.54 -18.44 -8.07
N VAL A 118 5.77 -17.21 -8.55
CA VAL A 118 6.20 -16.92 -9.92
C VAL A 118 7.44 -16.02 -9.89
N SER A 119 8.40 -16.32 -10.75
CA SER A 119 9.65 -15.56 -10.88
C SER A 119 9.76 -14.89 -12.26
N TYR A 120 10.27 -13.67 -12.25
CA TYR A 120 10.57 -12.83 -13.39
C TYR A 120 12.06 -12.53 -13.44
N VAL A 121 12.66 -12.58 -14.62
CA VAL A 121 14.06 -12.23 -14.83
C VAL A 121 14.12 -10.85 -15.48
N LEU A 122 14.53 -9.86 -14.69
CA LEU A 122 14.62 -8.45 -15.10
C LEU A 122 16.04 -8.19 -15.59
N VAL A 123 16.25 -8.22 -16.91
CA VAL A 123 17.56 -8.04 -17.54
C VAL A 123 17.80 -6.57 -17.79
N HIS A 124 18.90 -6.05 -17.25
CA HIS A 124 19.29 -4.67 -17.49
C HIS A 124 19.54 -4.45 -18.98
N CYS A 125 18.95 -3.42 -19.58
CA CYS A 125 19.10 -3.17 -21.01
C CYS A 125 20.59 -3.02 -21.39
N GLY A 126 20.94 -3.59 -22.54
CA GLY A 126 22.34 -3.69 -22.99
C GLY A 126 23.10 -4.92 -22.49
N ALA A 127 22.61 -5.63 -21.48
CA ALA A 127 23.18 -6.90 -21.05
C ALA A 127 22.64 -8.10 -21.86
N PRO A 128 23.41 -9.19 -21.99
CA PRO A 128 22.89 -10.45 -22.53
C PRO A 128 21.88 -11.07 -21.57
N THR A 129 20.81 -11.68 -22.11
CA THR A 129 19.88 -12.49 -21.33
C THR A 129 20.62 -13.67 -20.69
N PRO A 130 20.48 -13.92 -19.38
CA PRO A 130 21.13 -15.03 -18.71
C PRO A 130 20.54 -16.38 -19.17
N GLU A 131 21.31 -17.46 -18.98
CA GLU A 131 20.78 -18.81 -19.18
C GLU A 131 19.71 -19.13 -18.12
N LEU A 132 18.49 -19.37 -18.57
CA LEU A 132 17.38 -19.73 -17.70
C LEU A 132 17.41 -21.24 -17.42
N SER A 133 17.88 -21.61 -16.23
CA SER A 133 17.99 -23.01 -15.79
C SER A 133 17.41 -23.22 -14.40
N GLY A 134 17.16 -24.49 -14.04
CA GLY A 134 16.63 -24.86 -12.73
C GLY A 134 15.26 -24.21 -12.46
N ALA A 135 15.15 -23.51 -11.33
CA ALA A 135 13.92 -22.83 -10.91
C ALA A 135 13.49 -21.68 -11.85
N LEU A 136 14.39 -21.16 -12.69
CA LEU A 136 14.09 -20.10 -13.66
C LEU A 136 13.68 -20.63 -15.04
N THR A 137 13.59 -21.95 -15.22
CA THR A 137 13.19 -22.55 -16.50
C THR A 137 11.79 -22.07 -16.89
N GLY A 138 11.67 -21.35 -18.01
CA GLY A 138 10.39 -20.79 -18.47
C GLY A 138 9.94 -19.52 -17.73
N ALA A 139 10.80 -18.93 -16.90
CA ALA A 139 10.54 -17.62 -16.30
C ALA A 139 10.36 -16.56 -17.39
N THR A 140 9.48 -15.60 -17.13
CA THR A 140 9.29 -14.46 -18.04
C THR A 140 10.50 -13.53 -17.93
N VAL A 141 11.11 -13.21 -19.08
CA VAL A 141 12.23 -12.28 -19.17
C VAL A 141 11.71 -10.91 -19.58
N VAL A 142 12.15 -9.87 -18.88
CA VAL A 142 11.78 -8.48 -19.13
C VAL A 142 13.04 -7.64 -19.18
N THR A 143 13.14 -6.71 -20.13
CA THR A 143 14.26 -5.77 -20.20
C THR A 143 13.94 -4.52 -19.38
N THR A 144 14.77 -4.19 -18.40
CA THR A 144 14.63 -3.01 -17.53
C THR A 144 15.67 -1.94 -17.87
N PRO A 145 15.41 -0.65 -17.57
CA PRO A 145 14.20 -0.11 -16.97
C PRO A 145 13.02 -0.04 -17.95
N LEU A 146 11.81 -0.40 -17.48
CA LEU A 146 10.58 -0.29 -18.26
C LEU A 146 10.25 1.17 -18.55
N LYS A 147 9.87 1.46 -19.80
CA LYS A 147 9.48 2.79 -20.29
C LYS A 147 7.98 2.88 -20.61
N SER A 148 7.29 1.75 -20.75
CA SER A 148 5.85 1.67 -20.97
C SER A 148 5.22 0.60 -20.07
N ILE A 149 4.54 1.05 -19.03
CA ILE A 149 3.85 0.20 -18.05
C ILE A 149 2.35 0.42 -18.13
N TYR A 150 1.60 -0.67 -18.23
CA TYR A 150 0.15 -0.67 -18.05
C TYR A 150 -0.17 -1.12 -16.62
N SER A 151 -0.89 -0.31 -15.85
CA SER A 151 -1.25 -0.62 -14.47
C SER A 151 -2.72 -1.03 -14.33
N ALA A 152 -2.97 -2.24 -13.83
CA ALA A 152 -4.32 -2.75 -13.63
C ALA A 152 -4.96 -2.36 -12.27
N SER A 153 -4.20 -1.77 -11.33
CA SER A 153 -4.70 -1.31 -10.04
C SER A 153 -4.44 0.18 -9.83
N THR A 154 -5.37 0.85 -9.17
CA THR A 154 -5.20 2.24 -8.72
C THR A 154 -4.19 2.33 -7.57
N SER A 155 -4.03 1.28 -6.74
CA SER A 155 -3.06 1.27 -5.63
C SER A 155 -1.60 1.35 -6.08
N HIS A 156 -1.30 0.98 -7.33
CA HIS A 156 0.03 1.12 -7.91
C HIS A 156 0.37 2.57 -8.27
N LEU A 157 -0.65 3.37 -8.58
CA LEU A 157 -0.51 4.66 -9.26
C LEU A 157 0.36 5.67 -8.48
N PRO A 158 0.28 5.78 -7.15
CA PRO A 158 1.17 6.66 -6.39
C PRO A 158 2.66 6.33 -6.54
N ASN A 159 3.02 5.08 -6.85
CA ASN A 159 4.43 4.70 -7.01
C ASN A 159 5.08 5.44 -8.19
N PHE A 160 4.32 5.82 -9.20
CA PHE A 160 4.84 6.49 -10.39
C PHE A 160 5.40 7.90 -10.11
N PRO A 161 4.65 8.83 -9.49
CA PRO A 161 5.21 10.12 -9.07
C PRO A 161 6.23 9.96 -7.93
N ILE A 162 6.03 9.04 -6.98
CA ILE A 162 6.99 8.79 -5.88
C ILE A 162 8.39 8.45 -6.41
N LEU A 163 8.46 7.60 -7.44
CA LEU A 163 9.73 7.17 -8.06
C LEU A 163 10.22 8.14 -9.15
N GLY A 164 9.45 9.17 -9.50
CA GLY A 164 9.79 10.09 -10.58
C GLY A 164 9.69 9.46 -11.99
N ILE A 165 8.90 8.39 -12.13
CA ILE A 165 8.75 7.62 -13.37
C ILE A 165 7.41 7.87 -14.07
N LEU A 166 6.69 8.94 -13.72
CA LEU A 166 5.34 9.22 -14.24
C LEU A 166 5.17 9.07 -15.77
N PRO A 167 6.15 9.47 -16.62
CA PRO A 167 6.06 9.23 -18.07
C PRO A 167 5.92 7.75 -18.46
N SER A 168 6.42 6.81 -17.66
CA SER A 168 6.32 5.37 -17.94
C SER A 168 4.92 4.80 -17.76
N LEU A 169 4.03 5.50 -17.04
CA LEU A 169 2.61 5.14 -16.98
C LEU A 169 1.95 5.45 -18.32
N THR A 170 1.76 4.42 -19.13
CA THR A 170 1.24 4.54 -20.51
C THR A 170 -0.08 3.80 -20.69
N GLY A 171 -0.55 3.12 -19.65
CA GLY A 171 -1.90 2.57 -19.62
C GLY A 171 -2.42 2.39 -18.20
N VAL A 172 -3.73 2.57 -18.03
CA VAL A 172 -4.46 2.43 -16.77
C VAL A 172 -5.74 1.63 -17.00
N GLY A 173 -6.17 0.88 -15.98
CA GLY A 173 -7.43 0.14 -16.06
C GLY A 173 -8.64 1.05 -16.30
N SER A 174 -8.93 1.95 -15.35
CA SER A 174 -9.99 2.95 -15.51
C SER A 174 -9.53 4.33 -15.10
N LYS A 175 -9.61 5.30 -16.03
CA LYS A 175 -9.27 6.71 -15.79
C LYS A 175 -10.21 7.36 -14.78
N SER A 176 -11.48 6.94 -14.76
CA SER A 176 -12.49 7.50 -13.85
C SER A 176 -12.28 7.18 -12.37
N LEU A 177 -11.43 6.20 -12.05
CA LEU A 177 -11.15 5.80 -10.67
C LEU A 177 -9.88 6.44 -10.11
N ILE A 178 -9.14 7.20 -10.92
CA ILE A 178 -7.90 7.87 -10.50
C ILE A 178 -8.25 9.12 -9.67
N SER A 179 -7.60 9.26 -8.53
CA SER A 179 -7.78 10.39 -7.62
C SER A 179 -6.49 11.17 -7.36
N GLU A 180 -5.32 10.54 -7.46
CA GLU A 180 -4.04 11.24 -7.39
C GLU A 180 -3.89 12.23 -8.56
N GLN A 181 -3.54 13.49 -8.28
CA GLN A 181 -3.66 14.60 -9.24
C GLN A 181 -2.61 14.54 -10.35
N ASP A 182 -1.36 14.23 -10.02
CA ASP A 182 -0.29 14.14 -11.01
C ASP A 182 -0.56 12.96 -11.95
N VAL A 183 -1.04 11.84 -11.41
CA VAL A 183 -1.46 10.67 -12.19
C VAL A 183 -2.70 10.96 -13.04
N ALA A 184 -3.70 11.69 -12.51
CA ALA A 184 -4.87 12.07 -13.29
C ALA A 184 -4.48 12.99 -14.46
N ALA A 185 -3.54 13.92 -14.24
CA ALA A 185 -3.00 14.78 -15.30
C ALA A 185 -2.27 13.95 -16.37
N ARG A 186 -1.40 13.02 -15.96
CA ARG A 186 -0.74 12.07 -16.88
C ARG A 186 -1.76 11.24 -17.66
N ALA A 187 -2.73 10.65 -16.99
CA ALA A 187 -3.75 9.80 -17.61
C ALA A 187 -4.67 10.54 -18.58
N ALA A 188 -4.78 11.87 -18.48
CA ALA A 188 -5.52 12.69 -19.43
C ALA A 188 -4.79 12.89 -20.77
N GLU A 189 -3.49 12.59 -20.84
CA GLU A 189 -2.70 12.68 -22.07
C GLU A 189 -3.14 11.62 -23.10
N PRO A 190 -3.10 11.95 -24.40
CA PRO A 190 -3.65 11.09 -25.46
C PRO A 190 -2.87 9.78 -25.67
N ASP A 191 -1.64 9.70 -25.17
CA ASP A 191 -0.79 8.51 -25.23
C ASP A 191 -0.96 7.56 -24.03
N VAL A 192 -1.83 7.87 -23.06
CA VAL A 192 -2.22 6.93 -21.99
C VAL A 192 -3.48 6.17 -22.37
N THR A 193 -3.34 4.86 -22.53
CA THR A 193 -4.44 3.96 -22.87
C THR A 193 -5.31 3.65 -21.65
N GLU A 194 -6.64 3.71 -21.81
CA GLU A 194 -7.58 3.13 -20.85
C GLU A 194 -8.00 1.74 -21.35
N PHE A 195 -7.64 0.68 -20.64
CA PHE A 195 -7.80 -0.69 -21.14
C PHE A 195 -8.88 -1.51 -20.41
N ALA A 196 -9.56 -0.94 -19.42
CA ALA A 196 -10.64 -1.60 -18.69
C ALA A 196 -11.82 -0.66 -18.39
N ALA A 197 -12.15 0.25 -19.31
CA ALA A 197 -13.23 1.24 -19.16
C ALA A 197 -14.60 0.61 -18.84
N ALA A 198 -14.85 -0.64 -19.28
CA ALA A 198 -16.07 -1.39 -19.01
C ALA A 198 -16.03 -2.20 -17.69
N GLY A 199 -14.97 -2.06 -16.89
CA GLY A 199 -14.75 -2.83 -15.66
C GLY A 199 -14.11 -4.21 -15.87
N THR A 200 -13.77 -4.56 -17.12
CA THR A 200 -13.05 -5.79 -17.49
C THR A 200 -11.90 -5.44 -18.41
N ILE A 201 -10.78 -6.15 -18.32
CA ILE A 201 -9.61 -5.93 -19.16
C ILE A 201 -9.92 -6.26 -20.62
N ASP A 202 -9.71 -5.29 -21.51
CA ASP A 202 -9.73 -5.46 -22.96
C ASP A 202 -8.34 -5.87 -23.46
N ALA A 203 -8.15 -7.17 -23.66
CA ALA A 203 -6.89 -7.73 -24.13
C ALA A 203 -6.43 -7.14 -25.47
N GLU A 204 -7.35 -6.86 -26.40
CA GLU A 204 -7.00 -6.32 -27.72
C GLU A 204 -6.45 -4.90 -27.60
N THR A 205 -7.03 -4.10 -26.71
CA THR A 205 -6.54 -2.75 -26.41
C THR A 205 -5.12 -2.80 -25.81
N VAL A 206 -4.85 -3.72 -24.88
CA VAL A 206 -3.50 -3.92 -24.32
C VAL A 206 -2.52 -4.38 -25.41
N ILE A 207 -2.91 -5.35 -26.24
CA ILE A 207 -2.08 -5.91 -27.32
C ILE A 207 -1.77 -4.86 -28.39
N ALA A 208 -2.73 -4.01 -28.74
CA ALA A 208 -2.52 -2.91 -29.68
C ALA A 208 -1.56 -1.86 -29.12
N GLY A 209 -1.64 -1.59 -27.82
CA GLY A 209 -0.78 -0.65 -27.10
C GLY A 209 0.67 -1.09 -26.95
N LYS A 210 0.93 -2.41 -26.93
CA LYS A 210 2.27 -3.02 -26.85
C LYS A 210 3.15 -2.43 -25.73
N PRO A 211 2.68 -2.38 -24.48
CA PRO A 211 3.53 -1.95 -23.39
C PRO A 211 4.70 -2.91 -23.17
N ASP A 212 5.74 -2.43 -22.49
CA ASP A 212 6.85 -3.28 -22.07
C ASP A 212 6.38 -4.34 -21.05
N ALA A 213 5.37 -4.00 -20.24
CA ALA A 213 4.66 -4.93 -19.38
C ALA A 213 3.29 -4.40 -18.94
N ILE A 214 2.42 -5.33 -18.55
CA ILE A 214 1.23 -5.03 -17.72
C ILE A 214 1.46 -5.57 -16.31
N VAL A 215 1.17 -4.74 -15.30
CA VAL A 215 1.19 -5.12 -13.88
C VAL A 215 -0.23 -5.44 -13.43
N THR A 216 -0.47 -6.66 -12.94
CA THR A 216 -1.80 -7.16 -12.56
C THR A 216 -2.28 -6.58 -11.23
N ALA A 217 -3.59 -6.65 -10.96
CA ALA A 217 -4.17 -6.25 -9.66
C ALA A 217 -4.19 -7.38 -8.61
N GLY A 218 -3.41 -8.45 -8.80
CA GLY A 218 -3.32 -9.56 -7.84
C GLY A 218 -4.53 -10.49 -7.81
N TYR A 219 -5.31 -10.49 -8.89
CA TYR A 219 -6.44 -11.37 -9.14
C TYR A 219 -6.29 -12.06 -10.50
N ASP A 220 -6.90 -13.22 -10.65
CA ASP A 220 -6.99 -13.90 -11.95
C ASP A 220 -7.92 -13.11 -12.87
N ASP A 221 -7.49 -12.90 -14.13
CA ASP A 221 -8.31 -12.32 -15.20
C ASP A 221 -8.10 -13.14 -16.48
N PRO A 222 -9.18 -13.51 -17.21
CA PRO A 222 -9.08 -14.30 -18.44
C PRO A 222 -8.35 -13.58 -19.58
N ALA A 223 -8.14 -12.27 -19.51
CA ALA A 223 -7.37 -11.52 -20.50
C ALA A 223 -5.86 -11.78 -20.39
N TYR A 224 -5.31 -12.01 -19.19
CA TYR A 224 -3.87 -12.14 -18.99
C TYR A 224 -3.21 -13.26 -19.81
N PRO A 225 -3.78 -14.49 -19.92
CA PRO A 225 -3.21 -15.52 -20.78
C PRO A 225 -3.14 -15.10 -22.26
N THR A 226 -4.14 -14.35 -22.75
CA THR A 226 -4.17 -13.85 -24.13
C THR A 226 -3.11 -12.78 -24.36
N ILE A 227 -2.95 -11.86 -23.41
CA ILE A 227 -1.91 -10.81 -23.42
C ILE A 227 -0.51 -11.44 -23.40
N ALA A 228 -0.29 -12.42 -22.52
CA ALA A 228 0.97 -13.15 -22.45
C ALA A 228 1.27 -13.93 -23.74
N ALA A 229 0.28 -14.57 -24.35
CA ALA A 229 0.43 -15.27 -25.63
C ALA A 229 0.78 -14.34 -26.80
N ALA A 230 0.44 -13.05 -26.71
CA ALA A 230 0.85 -12.01 -27.66
C ALA A 230 2.28 -11.49 -27.42
N GLY A 231 2.98 -12.01 -26.40
CA GLY A 231 4.37 -11.67 -26.09
C GLY A 231 4.54 -10.45 -25.18
N ILE A 232 3.46 -9.95 -24.56
CA ILE A 232 3.53 -8.87 -23.57
C ILE A 232 3.70 -9.50 -22.19
N PRO A 233 4.78 -9.17 -21.44
CA PRO A 233 4.96 -9.62 -20.07
C PRO A 233 3.80 -9.24 -19.16
N VAL A 234 3.26 -10.22 -18.42
CA VAL A 234 2.26 -10.03 -17.37
C VAL A 234 2.93 -10.22 -16.02
N LEU A 235 3.11 -9.13 -15.28
CA LEU A 235 3.83 -9.10 -14.01
C LEU A 235 2.83 -9.03 -12.86
N ALA A 236 2.91 -9.98 -11.94
CA ALA A 236 1.99 -10.04 -10.82
C ALA A 236 2.36 -8.99 -9.77
N ASP A 237 1.38 -8.20 -9.34
CA ASP A 237 1.42 -7.44 -8.10
C ASP A 237 0.24 -7.89 -7.26
N ALA A 238 0.51 -8.29 -6.01
CA ALA A 238 -0.51 -8.70 -5.06
C ALA A 238 -0.22 -8.08 -3.69
N GLU A 239 0.16 -6.80 -3.68
CA GLU A 239 0.48 -6.00 -2.50
C GLU A 239 -0.66 -6.00 -1.45
N TRP A 240 -1.91 -6.13 -1.90
CA TRP A 240 -3.07 -6.23 -1.00
C TRP A 240 -3.07 -7.47 -0.09
N LEU A 241 -2.26 -8.51 -0.39
CA LEU A 241 -2.05 -9.67 0.48
C LEU A 241 -1.14 -9.36 1.68
N GLU A 242 -0.41 -8.25 1.66
CA GLU A 242 0.36 -7.76 2.81
C GLU A 242 -0.59 -7.20 3.87
N ASN A 243 -0.47 -7.70 5.11
CA ASN A 243 -1.24 -7.19 6.26
C ASN A 243 -0.42 -6.24 7.14
N ASP A 244 0.90 -6.16 6.93
CA ASP A 244 1.74 -5.12 7.50
C ASP A 244 1.58 -3.84 6.64
N PRO A 245 1.16 -2.70 7.20
CA PRO A 245 1.00 -1.47 6.44
C PRO A 245 2.29 -1.01 5.76
N LEU A 246 3.43 -1.12 6.44
CA LEU A 246 4.74 -0.82 5.84
C LEU A 246 5.13 -1.87 4.82
N GLY A 247 4.76 -3.14 5.04
CA GLY A 247 5.03 -4.22 4.08
C GLY A 247 4.29 -4.06 2.78
N ARG A 248 3.05 -3.54 2.85
CA ARG A 248 2.27 -3.16 1.68
C ARG A 248 2.91 -1.99 0.93
N ALA A 249 3.23 -0.90 1.62
CA ALA A 249 3.87 0.26 1.00
C ALA A 249 5.28 -0.03 0.44
N GLU A 250 5.97 -1.05 0.96
CA GLU A 250 7.30 -1.46 0.48
C GLU A 250 7.29 -2.03 -0.95
N TRP A 251 6.11 -2.34 -1.51
CA TRP A 251 5.95 -2.65 -2.93
C TRP A 251 6.33 -1.48 -3.86
N VAL A 252 6.58 -0.27 -3.34
CA VAL A 252 7.31 0.77 -4.09
C VAL A 252 8.67 0.25 -4.61
N LYS A 253 9.34 -0.63 -3.86
CA LYS A 253 10.61 -1.27 -4.27
C LYS A 253 10.43 -2.31 -5.39
N TYR A 254 9.23 -2.88 -5.54
CA TYR A 254 8.87 -3.71 -6.70
C TYR A 254 8.90 -2.87 -7.99
N PHE A 255 8.21 -1.72 -7.99
CA PHE A 255 8.21 -0.80 -9.13
C PHE A 255 9.60 -0.23 -9.40
N ALA A 256 10.40 -0.02 -8.35
CA ALA A 256 11.78 0.41 -8.48
C ALA A 256 12.65 -0.59 -9.25
N ALA A 257 12.53 -1.89 -8.98
CA ALA A 257 13.23 -2.93 -9.73
C ALA A 257 12.82 -2.97 -11.21
N LEU A 258 11.54 -2.68 -11.50
CA LEU A 258 11.07 -2.59 -12.90
C LEU A 258 11.64 -1.38 -13.63
N THR A 259 12.04 -0.33 -12.92
CA THR A 259 12.34 0.98 -13.52
C THR A 259 13.73 1.53 -13.22
N GLY A 260 14.56 0.77 -12.49
CA GLY A 260 15.93 1.17 -12.14
C GLY A 260 15.99 2.36 -11.19
N THR A 261 15.01 2.50 -10.29
CA THR A 261 14.88 3.64 -9.35
C THR A 261 15.01 3.21 -7.89
N GLU A 262 15.92 2.26 -7.62
CA GLU A 262 16.15 1.72 -6.27
C GLU A 262 16.52 2.81 -5.26
N GLU A 263 17.27 3.83 -5.68
CA GLU A 263 17.67 4.94 -4.81
C GLU A 263 16.46 5.77 -4.37
N GLN A 264 15.58 6.14 -5.30
CA GLN A 264 14.35 6.90 -5.02
C GLN A 264 13.43 6.11 -4.09
N ALA A 265 13.28 4.80 -4.34
CA ALA A 265 12.47 3.92 -3.51
C ALA A 265 13.02 3.83 -2.08
N GLN A 266 14.34 3.70 -1.93
CA GLN A 266 14.97 3.64 -0.62
C GLN A 266 14.80 4.96 0.15
N GLN A 267 14.99 6.10 -0.51
CA GLN A 267 14.82 7.42 0.11
C GLN A 267 13.37 7.61 0.59
N PHE A 268 12.40 7.36 -0.28
CA PHE A 268 10.98 7.43 0.06
C PHE A 268 10.63 6.50 1.23
N PHE A 269 11.02 5.22 1.14
CA PHE A 269 10.63 4.22 2.13
C PHE A 269 11.28 4.49 3.50
N THR A 270 12.53 4.96 3.55
CA THR A 270 13.16 5.38 4.80
C THR A 270 12.42 6.53 5.47
N THR A 271 11.99 7.54 4.71
CA THR A 271 11.16 8.63 5.26
C THR A 271 9.81 8.10 5.74
N LEU A 272 9.13 7.29 4.93
CA LEU A 272 7.85 6.69 5.27
C LEU A 272 7.91 5.91 6.59
N THR A 273 8.88 5.00 6.74
CA THR A 273 9.04 4.20 7.96
C THR A 273 9.29 5.10 9.16
N SER A 274 10.18 6.10 9.03
CA SER A 274 10.45 7.06 10.11
C SER A 274 9.20 7.84 10.53
N ASP A 275 8.38 8.29 9.58
CA ASP A 275 7.16 9.04 9.87
C ASP A 275 6.10 8.13 10.52
N TYR A 276 5.90 6.92 9.99
CA TYR A 276 5.00 5.91 10.56
C TYR A 276 5.37 5.58 12.01
N GLU A 277 6.63 5.24 12.27
CA GLU A 277 7.12 4.88 13.60
C GLU A 277 7.00 6.05 14.59
N LYS A 278 7.25 7.28 14.13
CA LYS A 278 7.07 8.47 14.96
C LYS A 278 5.62 8.70 15.35
N ILE A 279 4.67 8.49 14.41
CA ILE A 279 3.24 8.60 14.70
C ILE A 279 2.80 7.48 15.65
N ALA A 280 3.19 6.24 15.39
CA ALA A 280 2.88 5.12 16.28
C ALA A 280 3.43 5.35 17.70
N ALA A 281 4.65 5.87 17.82
CA ALA A 281 5.28 6.18 19.10
C ALA A 281 4.66 7.41 19.81
N SER A 282 3.88 8.23 19.11
CA SER A 282 3.14 9.35 19.72
C SER A 282 2.01 8.88 20.64
N VAL A 283 1.53 7.64 20.44
CA VAL A 283 0.56 6.98 21.30
C VAL A 283 1.30 6.29 22.46
N PRO A 284 1.17 6.76 23.71
CA PRO A 284 1.93 6.20 24.82
C PRO A 284 1.66 4.72 25.05
N ALA A 285 2.70 3.96 25.39
CA ALA A 285 2.55 2.55 25.76
C ALA A 285 1.58 2.40 26.94
N GLY A 286 0.58 1.53 26.79
CA GLY A 286 -0.47 1.32 27.79
C GLY A 286 -1.67 2.26 27.69
N THR A 287 -1.73 3.12 26.66
CA THR A 287 -2.95 3.85 26.30
C THR A 287 -4.11 2.87 26.15
N THR A 288 -5.24 3.19 26.77
CA THR A 288 -6.43 2.31 26.71
C THR A 288 -6.98 2.32 25.30
N PRO A 289 -7.14 1.16 24.64
CA PRO A 289 -7.63 1.14 23.27
C PRO A 289 -9.06 1.68 23.15
N VAL A 290 -9.30 2.54 22.16
CA VAL A 290 -10.63 3.05 21.85
C VAL A 290 -11.35 2.05 20.94
N SER A 291 -12.54 1.59 21.36
CA SER A 291 -13.35 0.67 20.54
C SER A 291 -14.03 1.44 19.42
N ALA A 292 -14.04 0.88 18.23
CA ALA A 292 -14.67 1.45 17.06
C ALA A 292 -15.53 0.42 16.33
N VAL A 293 -16.67 0.87 15.80
CA VAL A 293 -17.45 0.14 14.80
C VAL A 293 -16.68 0.19 13.47
N PRO A 294 -16.28 -0.96 12.88
CA PRO A 294 -15.55 -0.94 11.62
C PRO A 294 -16.46 -1.26 10.42
N GLY A 295 -16.26 -0.56 9.32
CA GLY A 295 -16.95 -0.81 8.05
C GLY A 295 -18.36 -0.21 8.00
N GLN A 296 -19.17 -0.67 7.05
CA GLN A 296 -20.54 -0.18 6.83
C GLN A 296 -21.42 -1.26 6.18
N PRO A 297 -22.76 -1.13 6.23
CA PRO A 297 -23.66 -1.94 5.41
C PRO A 297 -23.42 -1.68 3.93
N TYR A 298 -23.46 -2.74 3.13
CA TYR A 298 -23.48 -2.68 1.68
C TYR A 298 -24.43 -3.76 1.14
N GLN A 299 -25.51 -3.32 0.49
CA GLN A 299 -26.53 -4.21 -0.09
C GLN A 299 -27.07 -5.27 0.89
N GLY A 300 -27.29 -4.89 2.16
CA GLY A 300 -27.82 -5.76 3.21
C GLY A 300 -26.80 -6.69 3.87
N THR A 301 -25.52 -6.62 3.51
CA THR A 301 -24.42 -7.32 4.19
C THR A 301 -23.48 -6.30 4.83
N TRP A 302 -22.97 -6.60 6.02
CA TRP A 302 -21.88 -5.82 6.64
C TRP A 302 -20.58 -6.60 6.52
N TYR A 303 -19.56 -5.98 5.93
CA TYR A 303 -18.22 -6.56 5.84
C TYR A 303 -17.33 -5.91 6.89
N VAL A 304 -17.01 -6.64 7.95
CA VAL A 304 -16.09 -6.16 8.99
C VAL A 304 -14.68 -6.67 8.73
N PRO A 305 -13.63 -5.85 8.89
CA PRO A 305 -12.25 -6.31 8.80
C PRO A 305 -11.95 -7.30 9.94
N GLY A 306 -11.38 -8.47 9.62
CA GLY A 306 -10.92 -9.43 10.62
C GLY A 306 -9.72 -8.90 11.42
N GLY A 307 -9.47 -9.44 12.61
CA GLY A 307 -8.43 -8.96 13.52
C GLY A 307 -7.00 -9.07 12.97
N GLY A 308 -6.75 -10.00 12.05
CA GLY A 308 -5.47 -10.16 11.34
C GLY A 308 -5.30 -9.27 10.11
N SER A 309 -6.28 -8.43 9.77
CA SER A 309 -6.27 -7.62 8.55
C SER A 309 -5.36 -6.40 8.62
N TYR A 310 -4.97 -5.89 7.45
CA TYR A 310 -4.29 -4.61 7.26
C TYR A 310 -4.94 -3.45 8.06
N PHE A 311 -6.26 -3.32 7.99
CA PHE A 311 -6.96 -2.23 8.69
C PHE A 311 -6.87 -2.38 10.21
N ASN A 312 -7.10 -3.59 10.76
CA ASN A 312 -6.96 -3.80 12.21
C ASN A 312 -5.50 -3.65 12.67
N ARG A 313 -4.51 -3.86 11.81
CA ARG A 313 -3.11 -3.56 12.14
C ARG A 313 -2.89 -2.04 12.32
N LEU A 314 -3.34 -1.23 11.36
CA LEU A 314 -3.32 0.24 11.50
C LEU A 314 -4.08 0.71 12.74
N LEU A 315 -5.29 0.16 12.96
CA LEU A 315 -6.12 0.52 14.10
C LEU A 315 -5.42 0.20 15.43
N LYS A 316 -4.77 -0.96 15.53
CA LYS A 316 -4.01 -1.34 16.72
C LYS A 316 -2.82 -0.42 16.98
N ASP A 317 -2.10 -0.03 15.93
CA ASP A 317 -0.96 0.88 16.04
C ASP A 317 -1.41 2.30 16.47
N ALA A 318 -2.67 2.67 16.20
CA ALA A 318 -3.32 3.88 16.74
C ALA A 318 -3.95 3.72 18.14
N ALA A 319 -3.68 2.61 18.84
CA ALA A 319 -4.41 2.20 20.06
C ALA A 319 -5.94 2.26 19.91
N GLY A 320 -6.45 1.71 18.81
CA GLY A 320 -7.85 1.38 18.62
C GLY A 320 -8.09 -0.13 18.71
N THR A 321 -9.35 -0.52 18.79
CA THR A 321 -9.79 -1.92 18.78
C THR A 321 -11.19 -2.06 18.17
N THR A 322 -11.60 -3.27 17.86
CA THR A 322 -12.95 -3.60 17.40
C THR A 322 -13.45 -4.85 18.12
N ALA A 323 -14.75 -5.14 18.02
CA ALA A 323 -15.31 -6.39 18.54
C ALA A 323 -14.81 -7.67 17.82
N TRP A 324 -14.01 -7.54 16.75
CA TRP A 324 -13.42 -8.65 15.99
C TRP A 324 -11.89 -8.70 16.07
N ALA A 325 -11.27 -7.92 16.97
CA ALA A 325 -9.81 -7.82 17.08
C ALA A 325 -9.11 -9.18 17.34
N ASP A 326 -9.79 -10.13 17.98
CA ASP A 326 -9.27 -11.49 18.24
C ASP A 326 -9.51 -12.48 17.08
N ASP A 327 -10.21 -12.10 16.02
CA ASP A 327 -10.43 -12.97 14.86
C ASP A 327 -9.15 -13.08 14.01
N PRO A 328 -8.68 -14.30 13.66
CA PRO A 328 -7.41 -14.47 12.96
C PRO A 328 -7.48 -14.17 11.44
N SER A 329 -8.66 -13.87 10.89
CA SER A 329 -8.84 -13.62 9.47
C SER A 329 -8.11 -12.34 9.03
N THR A 330 -7.44 -12.41 7.89
CA THR A 330 -6.71 -11.29 7.27
C THR A 330 -7.58 -10.48 6.31
N GLY A 331 -8.71 -11.04 5.88
CA GLY A 331 -9.69 -10.38 5.02
C GLY A 331 -10.92 -9.89 5.78
N SER A 332 -11.99 -9.63 5.04
CA SER A 332 -13.29 -9.24 5.58
C SER A 332 -14.12 -10.44 6.03
N ILE A 333 -14.89 -10.26 7.10
CA ILE A 333 -15.88 -11.19 7.62
C ILE A 333 -17.26 -10.64 7.25
N SER A 334 -18.06 -11.43 6.53
CA SER A 334 -19.45 -11.09 6.23
C SER A 334 -20.34 -11.36 7.44
N THR A 335 -21.15 -10.37 7.82
CA THR A 335 -22.13 -10.43 8.90
C THR A 335 -23.32 -9.51 8.61
N ASP A 336 -24.26 -9.39 9.54
CA ASP A 336 -25.45 -8.56 9.45
C ASP A 336 -25.39 -7.36 10.42
N VAL A 337 -26.20 -6.33 10.15
CA VAL A 337 -26.22 -5.11 10.97
C VAL A 337 -26.67 -5.38 12.40
N GLU A 338 -27.55 -6.34 12.63
CA GLU A 338 -27.99 -6.75 13.96
C GLU A 338 -26.85 -7.31 14.80
N THR A 339 -25.98 -8.13 14.21
CA THR A 339 -24.78 -8.65 14.85
C THR A 339 -23.80 -7.54 15.17
N VAL A 340 -23.62 -6.59 14.26
CA VAL A 340 -22.74 -5.43 14.49
C VAL A 340 -23.28 -4.54 15.60
N LEU A 341 -24.58 -4.23 15.58
CA LEU A 341 -25.25 -3.45 16.62
C LEU A 341 -25.15 -4.15 17.99
N ALA A 342 -25.34 -5.47 18.04
CA ALA A 342 -25.23 -6.23 19.28
C ALA A 342 -23.81 -6.26 19.87
N LYS A 343 -22.77 -6.23 19.02
CA LYS A 343 -21.36 -6.35 19.44
C LYS A 343 -20.65 -5.02 19.65
N ALA A 344 -20.95 -4.03 18.82
CA ALA A 344 -20.24 -2.75 18.72
C ALA A 344 -21.19 -1.55 18.75
N GLY A 345 -22.50 -1.75 18.92
CA GLY A 345 -23.50 -0.67 18.93
C GLY A 345 -23.24 0.43 19.96
N THR A 346 -22.53 0.11 21.04
CA THR A 346 -22.16 1.06 22.10
C THR A 346 -20.80 1.72 21.89
N ASP A 347 -20.05 1.34 20.85
CA ASP A 347 -18.71 1.88 20.61
C ASP A 347 -18.78 3.38 20.29
N PRO A 348 -17.84 4.18 20.83
CA PRO A 348 -17.90 5.64 20.74
C PRO A 348 -17.54 6.20 19.36
N VAL A 349 -16.89 5.41 18.50
CA VAL A 349 -16.39 5.83 17.18
C VAL A 349 -16.93 4.87 16.13
N TRP A 350 -17.31 5.38 14.96
CA TRP A 350 -17.60 4.57 13.78
C TRP A 350 -16.67 4.98 12.64
N LEU A 351 -15.92 4.01 12.11
CA LEU A 351 -15.01 4.14 10.97
C LEU A 351 -15.61 3.45 9.75
N ALA A 352 -16.13 4.24 8.82
CA ALA A 352 -16.66 3.80 7.54
C ALA A 352 -15.66 4.04 6.39
N SER A 353 -15.87 3.35 5.27
CA SER A 353 -15.10 3.52 4.05
C SER A 353 -16.03 3.38 2.83
N THR A 354 -16.81 4.43 2.59
CA THR A 354 -17.88 4.53 1.56
C THR A 354 -17.92 5.94 0.96
N THR A 355 -18.89 6.25 0.11
CA THR A 355 -19.04 7.57 -0.54
C THR A 355 -19.85 8.60 0.26
N TRP A 356 -20.32 8.24 1.47
CA TRP A 356 -21.09 9.17 2.31
C TRP A 356 -20.27 10.40 2.68
N THR A 357 -20.90 11.56 2.56
CA THR A 357 -20.37 12.85 3.01
C THR A 357 -21.18 13.44 4.16
N THR A 358 -22.37 12.89 4.44
CA THR A 358 -23.27 13.33 5.52
C THR A 358 -23.77 12.15 6.34
N ALA A 359 -24.15 12.40 7.60
CA ALA A 359 -24.71 11.34 8.45
C ALA A 359 -26.08 10.84 7.94
N ALA A 360 -26.85 11.70 7.28
CA ALA A 360 -28.15 11.36 6.73
C ALA A 360 -28.09 10.27 5.64
N GLU A 361 -27.01 10.23 4.84
CA GLU A 361 -26.80 9.20 3.82
C GLU A 361 -26.64 7.81 4.45
N ALA A 362 -25.95 7.71 5.59
CA ALA A 362 -25.81 6.44 6.30
C ALA A 362 -27.16 5.85 6.74
N VAL A 363 -28.07 6.70 7.25
CA VAL A 363 -29.44 6.29 7.65
C VAL A 363 -30.33 6.03 6.43
N ALA A 364 -30.14 6.75 5.33
CA ALA A 364 -30.87 6.50 4.10
C ALA A 364 -30.56 5.11 3.53
N ASP A 365 -29.29 4.67 3.63
CA ASP A 365 -28.87 3.34 3.19
C ASP A 365 -29.30 2.22 4.15
N GLU A 366 -29.21 2.45 5.47
CA GLU A 366 -29.62 1.48 6.48
C GLU A 366 -30.18 2.18 7.73
N PRO A 367 -31.51 2.26 7.90
CA PRO A 367 -32.12 3.02 8.99
C PRO A 367 -31.70 2.57 10.40
N ARG A 368 -31.35 1.29 10.58
CA ARG A 368 -30.93 0.75 11.89
C ARG A 368 -29.59 1.30 12.35
N VAL A 369 -28.80 1.93 11.48
CA VAL A 369 -27.54 2.56 11.93
C VAL A 369 -27.76 3.76 12.86
N ALA A 370 -28.99 4.29 12.91
CA ALA A 370 -29.36 5.34 13.86
C ALA A 370 -29.29 4.90 15.33
N ASP A 371 -29.28 3.58 15.60
CA ASP A 371 -29.22 3.02 16.94
C ASP A 371 -27.78 2.93 17.51
N PHE A 372 -26.75 3.20 16.70
CA PHE A 372 -25.37 3.20 17.17
C PHE A 372 -25.05 4.44 18.01
N THR A 373 -24.36 4.25 19.13
CA THR A 373 -23.88 5.35 19.99
C THR A 373 -23.04 6.36 19.20
N ALA A 374 -22.10 5.88 18.37
CA ALA A 374 -21.28 6.74 17.52
C ALA A 374 -22.13 7.62 16.58
N TYR A 375 -23.22 7.09 16.02
CA TYR A 375 -24.13 7.89 15.19
C TYR A 375 -24.87 8.94 16.03
N GLN A 376 -25.45 8.54 17.16
CA GLN A 376 -26.20 9.43 18.06
C GLN A 376 -25.34 10.57 18.63
N GLN A 377 -24.05 10.33 18.81
CA GLN A 377 -23.08 11.31 19.28
C GLN A 377 -22.41 12.10 18.14
N GLY A 378 -22.79 11.82 16.89
CA GLY A 378 -22.20 12.47 15.71
C GLY A 378 -20.71 12.19 15.58
N ASN A 379 -20.24 10.99 15.95
CA ASN A 379 -18.83 10.58 15.87
C ASN A 379 -18.62 9.47 14.83
N VAL A 380 -19.16 9.72 13.63
CA VAL A 380 -18.99 8.87 12.46
C VAL A 380 -17.94 9.51 11.55
N TRP A 381 -16.92 8.75 11.21
CA TRP A 381 -15.83 9.15 10.33
C TRP A 381 -15.83 8.26 9.11
N ASN A 382 -15.66 8.86 7.94
CA ASN A 382 -15.64 8.14 6.68
C ASN A 382 -14.37 8.48 5.90
N ALA A 383 -13.70 7.47 5.35
CA ALA A 383 -12.53 7.62 4.48
C ALA A 383 -12.93 8.13 3.08
N ALA A 384 -13.53 9.33 3.05
CA ALA A 384 -14.14 9.95 1.88
C ALA A 384 -13.78 11.42 1.71
N LYS A 385 -12.75 11.93 2.43
CA LYS A 385 -12.31 13.34 2.34
C LYS A 385 -11.82 13.67 0.93
N ASP A 386 -11.15 12.72 0.28
CA ASP A 386 -10.54 12.88 -1.03
C ASP A 386 -11.10 11.85 -2.02
N VAL A 387 -12.33 12.14 -2.48
CA VAL A 387 -13.07 11.33 -3.44
C VAL A 387 -13.44 12.19 -4.66
N THR A 388 -13.10 11.72 -5.85
CA THR A 388 -13.44 12.42 -7.10
C THR A 388 -14.91 12.29 -7.42
N ALA A 389 -15.42 13.18 -8.29
CA ALA A 389 -16.83 13.14 -8.72
C ALA A 389 -17.23 11.82 -9.41
N THR A 390 -16.27 11.07 -9.93
CA THR A 390 -16.46 9.76 -10.56
C THR A 390 -16.25 8.58 -9.60
N GLY A 391 -15.93 8.85 -8.33
CA GLY A 391 -15.81 7.85 -7.28
C GLY A 391 -14.42 7.22 -7.12
N GLY A 392 -13.38 7.81 -7.73
CA GLY A 392 -11.98 7.54 -7.37
C GLY A 392 -11.71 8.01 -5.94
N ASN A 393 -10.92 7.28 -5.16
CA ASN A 393 -10.73 7.57 -3.74
C ASN A 393 -9.27 7.41 -3.35
N ASN A 394 -8.65 8.52 -2.92
CA ASN A 394 -7.22 8.57 -2.68
C ASN A 394 -6.80 7.77 -1.44
N PHE A 395 -7.75 7.44 -0.56
CA PHE A 395 -7.53 6.48 0.53
C PHE A 395 -7.10 5.10 0.02
N TYR A 396 -7.64 4.65 -1.13
CA TYR A 396 -7.27 3.38 -1.76
C TYR A 396 -6.12 3.50 -2.77
N GLU A 397 -5.62 4.72 -2.98
CA GLU A 397 -4.43 5.01 -3.79
C GLU A 397 -3.29 5.44 -2.85
N LEU A 398 -3.13 6.75 -2.61
CA LEU A 398 -2.06 7.27 -1.76
C LEU A 398 -2.09 6.70 -0.36
N GLY A 399 -3.26 6.39 0.21
CA GLY A 399 -3.35 5.76 1.54
C GLY A 399 -2.65 4.40 1.64
N VAL A 400 -2.50 3.69 0.51
CA VAL A 400 -1.76 2.43 0.42
C VAL A 400 -0.25 2.68 0.42
N ALA A 401 0.22 3.68 -0.33
CA ALA A 401 1.63 4.07 -0.40
C ALA A 401 2.09 4.88 0.83
N ARG A 402 1.17 5.55 1.53
CA ARG A 402 1.40 6.41 2.70
C ARG A 402 0.53 5.98 3.89
N PRO A 403 0.76 4.75 4.43
CA PRO A 403 0.05 4.26 5.62
C PRO A 403 0.31 5.12 6.86
N ASP A 404 1.39 5.91 6.90
CA ASP A 404 1.68 6.88 7.96
C ASP A 404 0.61 7.97 8.05
N LEU A 405 0.10 8.45 6.90
CA LEU A 405 -0.99 9.42 6.86
C LEU A 405 -2.31 8.81 7.35
N VAL A 406 -2.59 7.56 6.97
CA VAL A 406 -3.76 6.82 7.47
C VAL A 406 -3.66 6.63 8.99
N LEU A 407 -2.49 6.23 9.49
CA LEU A 407 -2.25 6.07 10.91
C LEU A 407 -2.43 7.40 11.66
N GLY A 408 -1.92 8.50 11.12
CA GLY A 408 -2.10 9.84 11.69
C GLY A 408 -3.57 10.22 11.85
N ASP A 409 -4.38 9.99 10.80
CA ASP A 409 -5.83 10.20 10.86
C ASP A 409 -6.48 9.35 11.95
N LEU A 410 -6.13 8.06 12.03
CA LEU A 410 -6.69 7.16 13.05
C LEU A 410 -6.31 7.59 14.47
N VAL A 411 -5.06 8.00 14.71
CA VAL A 411 -4.63 8.53 16.01
C VAL A 411 -5.44 9.76 16.39
N ALA A 412 -5.65 10.69 15.46
CA ALA A 412 -6.42 11.91 15.71
C ALA A 412 -7.91 11.65 15.93
N ILE A 413 -8.50 10.64 15.27
CA ILE A 413 -9.90 10.24 15.48
C ILE A 413 -10.11 9.61 16.85
N LEU A 414 -9.21 8.69 17.23
CA LEU A 414 -9.35 7.88 18.44
C LEU A 414 -8.89 8.64 19.69
N HIS A 415 -7.83 9.44 19.58
CA HIS A 415 -7.17 10.15 20.68
C HIS A 415 -6.95 11.63 20.29
N PRO A 416 -8.02 12.42 20.12
CA PRO A 416 -7.92 13.80 19.61
C PRO A 416 -7.07 14.72 20.50
N GLU A 417 -6.89 14.40 21.78
CA GLU A 417 -6.00 15.11 22.69
C GLU A 417 -4.50 14.95 22.35
N LEU A 418 -4.13 13.88 21.64
CA LEU A 418 -2.77 13.64 21.17
C LEU A 418 -2.47 14.39 19.86
N ALA A 419 -3.51 14.77 19.10
CA ALA A 419 -3.37 15.45 17.82
C ALA A 419 -4.43 16.57 17.61
N PRO A 420 -4.47 17.62 18.47
CA PRO A 420 -5.57 18.58 18.53
C PRO A 420 -5.72 19.51 17.30
N ASN A 421 -4.76 19.51 16.37
CA ASN A 421 -4.80 20.30 15.13
C ASN A 421 -4.44 19.43 13.91
N HIS A 422 -4.79 18.14 13.96
CA HIS A 422 -4.49 17.21 12.87
C HIS A 422 -5.19 17.65 11.57
N ASP A 423 -4.44 17.68 10.47
CA ASP A 423 -5.02 17.83 9.13
C ASP A 423 -5.24 16.44 8.54
N PHE A 424 -6.51 16.05 8.46
CA PHE A 424 -6.88 14.72 8.01
C PHE A 424 -6.49 14.49 6.55
N ALA A 425 -5.81 13.41 6.22
CA ALA A 425 -5.50 13.11 4.82
C ALA A 425 -6.73 12.53 4.09
N PHE A 426 -7.43 11.60 4.73
CA PHE A 426 -8.42 10.74 4.07
C PHE A 426 -9.78 10.73 4.75
N TYR A 427 -9.82 10.96 6.07
CA TYR A 427 -11.08 10.90 6.82
C TYR A 427 -11.78 12.26 6.89
N LEU A 428 -13.10 12.23 6.76
CA LEU A 428 -13.97 13.34 7.12
C LEU A 428 -14.96 12.87 8.19
N LYS A 429 -15.30 13.77 9.11
CA LYS A 429 -16.35 13.53 10.09
C LYS A 429 -17.71 13.84 9.45
N LEU A 430 -18.62 12.87 9.46
CA LEU A 430 -19.96 13.07 8.92
C LEU A 430 -20.70 14.07 9.81
N SER A 431 -21.23 15.13 9.19
CA SER A 431 -22.06 16.15 9.85
C SER A 431 -23.55 15.96 9.62
#